data_AF-A0A354XZ79-F1
#
_entry.id   AF-A0A354XZ79-F1
#
_cell.length_a   1.000
_cell.length_b   1.000
_cell.length_c   1.000
_cell.angle_alpha   90.00
_cell.angle_beta   90.00
_cell.angle_gamma   90.00
#
_symmetry.space_group_name_H-M   'P 1'
#
loop_
_entity.id
_entity.type
_entity.pdbx_description
1 polymer ?
#
loop_
_entity_poly.entity_id
_entity_poly.type
_entity_poly.pdbx_seq_one_letter_code
_entity_poly.pdbx_strand_id
1 'polypeptide(L)'
;RINVTLNGMPLNNPESQEVYWVNLPDLSSSLQSIQVQRGVGTSTNGAAAFGASISMKTAGARSTAYGEASTSAGSYHTFSSTIAAGSGILKNGLSLDARYSRNTGDGYIRNGFVDHSNLYAALSHYTDNQLLRLS
;
A
#
# COMPACT_ATOMS: atom_id res chain seq x y z
N ARG A 1 18.67 -5.71 11.39
CA ARG A 1 17.96 -6.21 10.18
C ARG A 1 16.46 -6.11 10.47
N ILE A 2 15.71 -5.41 9.61
CA ILE A 2 14.26 -5.17 9.76
C ILE A 2 13.56 -5.89 8.61
N ASN A 3 12.56 -6.72 8.93
CA ASN A 3 11.72 -7.34 7.92
C ASN A 3 10.53 -6.43 7.62
N VAL A 4 10.18 -6.28 6.35
CA VAL A 4 9.07 -5.47 5.87
C VAL A 4 8.24 -6.35 4.96
N THR A 5 6.98 -6.56 5.32
CA THR A 5 6.05 -7.35 4.51
C THR A 5 4.87 -6.50 4.08
N LEU A 6 4.43 -6.65 2.84
CA LEU A 6 3.20 -6.08 2.30
C LEU A 6 2.22 -7.21 2.01
N ASN A 7 1.04 -7.17 2.65
CA ASN A 7 0.03 -8.24 2.57
C ASN A 7 0.60 -9.65 2.89
N GLY A 8 1.63 -9.73 3.73
CA GLY A 8 2.32 -10.98 4.08
C GLY A 8 3.44 -11.40 3.12
N MET A 9 3.62 -10.70 1.99
CA MET A 9 4.75 -10.93 1.08
C MET A 9 5.95 -10.08 1.51
N PRO A 10 7.18 -10.65 1.57
CA PRO A 10 8.37 -9.89 1.93
C PRO A 10 8.71 -8.87 0.83
N LEU A 11 8.97 -7.62 1.23
CA LEU A 11 9.46 -6.55 0.35
C LEU A 11 11.00 -6.42 0.39
N ASN A 12 11.65 -7.05 1.36
CA ASN A 12 13.10 -7.06 1.46
C ASN A 12 13.71 -7.83 0.29
N ASN A 13 14.76 -7.27 -0.32
CA ASN A 13 15.55 -8.00 -1.29
C ASN A 13 16.17 -9.24 -0.63
N PRO A 14 16.02 -10.47 -1.18
CA PRO A 14 16.57 -11.69 -0.56
C PRO A 14 18.07 -11.67 -0.29
N GLU A 15 18.84 -10.90 -1.07
CA GLU A 15 20.31 -10.82 -0.95
C GLU A 15 20.77 -9.70 0.00
N SER A 16 20.31 -8.46 -0.22
CA SER A 16 20.74 -7.30 0.57
C SER A 16 19.87 -7.04 1.81
N GLN A 17 18.67 -7.60 1.87
CA GLN A 17 17.60 -7.29 2.83
C GLN A 17 17.16 -5.82 2.86
N GLU A 18 17.55 -5.03 1.86
CA GLU A 18 17.13 -3.64 1.74
C GLU A 18 15.71 -3.53 1.17
N VAL A 19 15.03 -2.43 1.49
CA VAL A 19 13.71 -2.10 0.96
C VAL A 19 13.84 -0.82 0.16
N TYR A 20 13.55 -0.89 -1.13
CA TYR A 20 13.59 0.26 -2.02
C TYR A 20 12.22 0.95 -2.04
N TRP A 21 12.02 1.87 -1.10
CA TRP A 21 10.78 2.64 -0.95
C TRP A 21 10.45 3.51 -2.18
N VAL A 22 11.46 3.84 -2.99
CA VAL A 22 11.30 4.58 -4.25
C VAL A 22 10.36 3.86 -5.24
N ASN A 23 10.25 2.54 -5.14
CA ASN A 23 9.41 1.72 -6.02
C ASN A 23 7.94 1.67 -5.56
N LEU A 24 7.62 2.25 -4.40
CA LEU A 24 6.27 2.27 -3.85
C LEU A 24 5.83 3.72 -3.62
N PRO A 25 5.80 4.56 -4.68
CA PRO A 25 5.38 5.95 -4.55
C PRO A 25 3.94 5.97 -4.04
N ASP A 26 3.72 6.72 -2.97
CA ASP A 26 2.43 6.88 -2.34
C ASP A 26 1.78 5.58 -1.82
N LEU A 27 2.61 4.64 -1.33
CA LEU A 27 2.13 3.45 -0.61
C LEU A 27 1.15 3.82 0.51
N SER A 28 1.39 4.95 1.20
CA SER A 28 0.57 5.45 2.30
C SER A 28 -0.91 5.62 1.95
N SER A 29 -1.25 6.03 0.72
CA SER A 29 -2.66 6.22 0.33
C SER A 29 -3.42 4.90 0.11
N SER A 30 -2.68 3.82 -0.14
CA SER A 30 -3.23 2.49 -0.42
C SER A 30 -3.15 1.54 0.79
N LEU A 31 -2.46 1.95 1.85
CA LEU A 31 -2.36 1.19 3.10
C LEU A 31 -3.58 1.42 3.99
N GLN A 32 -4.11 0.33 4.52
CA GLN A 32 -5.14 0.35 5.56
C GLN A 32 -4.53 0.31 6.94
N SER A 33 -3.46 -0.46 7.14
CA SER A 33 -2.80 -0.55 8.43
C SER A 33 -1.33 -0.89 8.32
N ILE A 34 -0.57 -0.38 9.29
CA ILE A 34 0.85 -0.68 9.48
C ILE A 34 1.00 -1.18 10.91
N GLN A 35 1.54 -2.38 11.06
CA GLN A 35 1.87 -2.98 12.34
C GLN A 35 3.39 -3.05 12.48
N VAL A 36 3.91 -2.48 13.57
CA VAL A 36 5.34 -2.52 13.88
C VAL A 36 5.55 -3.35 15.13
N GLN A 37 6.28 -4.45 15.00
CA GLN A 37 6.71 -5.29 16.11
C GLN A 37 8.22 -5.15 16.31
N ARG A 38 8.61 -4.59 17.47
CA ARG A 38 10.01 -4.45 17.88
C ARG A 38 10.48 -5.71 18.59
N GLY A 39 11.76 -6.05 18.44
CA GLY A 39 12.37 -7.24 19.05
C GLY A 39 12.58 -8.37 18.05
N VAL A 40 12.78 -9.59 18.55
CA VAL A 40 13.02 -10.77 17.72
C VAL A 40 11.70 -11.13 17.01
N GLY A 41 11.53 -10.60 15.81
CA GLY A 41 10.38 -10.89 14.97
C GLY A 41 10.56 -12.21 14.25
N THR A 42 9.48 -12.96 14.11
CA THR A 42 9.46 -14.12 13.22
C THR A 42 9.63 -13.62 11.78
N SER A 43 10.74 -13.98 11.15
CA SER A 43 10.87 -13.84 9.70
C SER A 43 10.01 -14.92 9.08
N THR A 44 8.82 -14.57 8.63
CA THR A 44 7.91 -15.51 7.96
C THR A 44 8.50 -16.00 6.63
N ASN A 45 9.41 -15.24 6.00
CA ASN A 45 10.04 -15.58 4.73
C ASN A 45 11.49 -15.03 4.65
N GLY A 46 12.50 -15.76 5.18
CA GLY A 46 13.92 -15.46 5.00
C GLY A 46 14.77 -15.37 6.27
N ALA A 47 16.05 -14.98 6.15
CA ALA A 47 16.99 -14.91 7.28
C ALA A 47 16.50 -13.98 8.39
N ALA A 48 16.62 -14.43 9.65
CA ALA A 48 15.99 -13.82 10.82
C ALA A 48 16.26 -12.31 10.95
N ALA A 49 15.17 -11.53 11.04
CA ALA A 49 15.22 -10.10 11.31
C ALA A 49 15.24 -9.86 12.83
N PHE A 50 16.44 -9.76 13.39
CA PHE A 50 16.65 -9.53 14.82
C PHE A 50 16.37 -8.09 15.31
N GLY A 51 15.97 -7.17 14.42
CA GLY A 51 15.72 -5.76 14.77
C GLY A 51 14.25 -5.44 15.01
N ALA A 52 13.41 -5.64 13.98
CA ALA A 52 11.98 -5.39 14.02
C ALA A 52 11.30 -6.06 12.81
N SER A 53 9.97 -6.23 12.88
CA SER A 53 9.12 -6.64 11.76
C SER A 53 8.04 -5.58 11.53
N ILE A 54 7.91 -5.11 10.29
CA ILE A 54 6.89 -4.18 9.84
C ILE A 54 5.96 -4.94 8.90
N SER A 55 4.70 -5.10 9.31
CA SER A 55 3.65 -5.70 8.49
C SER A 55 2.69 -4.63 8.02
N MET A 56 2.63 -4.44 6.72
CA MET A 56 1.75 -3.48 6.06
C MET A 56 0.62 -4.22 5.38
N LYS A 57 -0.62 -3.78 5.59
CA LYS A 57 -1.79 -4.28 4.87
C LYS A 57 -2.36 -3.20 3.98
N THR A 58 -2.47 -3.50 2.70
CA THR A 58 -3.24 -2.69 1.75
C THR A 58 -4.73 -2.81 2.06
N ALA A 59 -5.47 -1.74 1.78
CA ALA A 59 -6.91 -1.75 1.95
C ALA A 59 -7.56 -2.88 1.14
N GLY A 60 -8.36 -3.69 1.82
CA GLY A 60 -9.12 -4.79 1.22
C GLY A 60 -10.47 -4.32 0.68
N ALA A 61 -11.23 -5.25 0.09
CA ALA A 61 -12.59 -5.00 -0.33
C ALA A 61 -13.46 -4.52 0.85
N ARG A 62 -14.19 -3.42 0.64
CA ARG A 62 -15.22 -2.95 1.57
C ARG A 62 -16.53 -3.72 1.30
N SER A 63 -17.38 -3.85 2.31
CA SER A 63 -18.68 -4.53 2.17
C SER A 63 -19.64 -3.76 1.25
N THR A 64 -19.58 -2.43 1.26
CA THR A 64 -20.44 -1.56 0.45
C THR A 64 -19.65 -0.85 -0.65
N ALA A 65 -20.35 -0.51 -1.74
CA ALA A 65 -19.79 0.35 -2.78
C ALA A 65 -19.37 1.69 -2.17
N TYR A 66 -18.23 2.21 -2.61
CA TYR A 66 -17.71 3.47 -2.11
C TYR A 66 -16.94 4.21 -3.20
N GLY A 67 -16.94 5.53 -3.09
CA GLY A 67 -16.10 6.43 -3.87
C GLY A 67 -15.52 7.45 -2.90
N GLU A 68 -14.21 7.63 -2.94
CA GLU A 68 -13.47 8.55 -2.10
C GLU A 68 -12.54 9.35 -3.00
N ALA A 69 -12.63 10.67 -2.91
CA ALA A 69 -11.70 11.56 -3.57
C ALA A 69 -11.11 12.47 -2.49
N SER A 70 -9.79 12.46 -2.38
CA SER A 70 -9.05 13.33 -1.48
C SER A 70 -8.08 14.17 -2.30
N THR A 71 -7.95 15.42 -1.94
CA THR A 71 -6.96 16.32 -2.52
C THR A 71 -6.38 17.14 -1.39
N SER A 72 -5.07 17.27 -1.39
CA SER A 72 -4.31 17.99 -0.37
C SER A 72 -3.32 18.90 -1.05
N ALA A 73 -3.16 20.09 -0.48
CA ALA A 73 -2.21 21.09 -0.92
C ALA A 73 -1.36 21.52 0.27
N GLY A 74 -0.08 21.77 0.04
CA GLY A 74 0.87 22.16 1.07
C GLY A 74 1.97 23.08 0.55
N SER A 75 2.92 23.40 1.43
CA SER A 75 4.08 24.22 1.10
C SER A 75 4.90 23.62 -0.06
N TYR A 76 5.68 24.47 -0.74
CA TYR A 76 6.49 24.09 -1.91
C TYR A 76 5.67 23.59 -3.11
N HIS A 77 4.46 24.17 -3.30
CA HIS A 77 3.49 23.74 -4.32
C HIS A 77 3.21 22.24 -4.31
N THR A 78 3.27 21.61 -3.13
CA THR A 78 2.96 20.18 -3.00
C THR A 78 1.46 19.98 -3.16
N PHE A 79 1.08 19.20 -4.17
CA PHE A 79 -0.29 18.84 -4.48
C PHE A 79 -0.40 17.32 -4.54
N SER A 80 -1.28 16.73 -3.76
CA SER A 80 -1.54 15.29 -3.77
C SER A 80 -3.03 15.06 -3.93
N SER A 81 -3.39 14.36 -5.00
CA SER A 81 -4.76 14.02 -5.35
C SER A 81 -4.89 12.51 -5.44
N THR A 82 -5.83 11.95 -4.70
CA THR A 82 -6.11 10.52 -4.65
C THR A 82 -7.60 10.29 -4.91
N ILE A 83 -7.88 9.35 -5.80
CA ILE A 83 -9.23 8.91 -6.15
C ILE A 83 -9.27 7.41 -5.92
N ALA A 84 -10.17 6.96 -5.07
CA ALA A 84 -10.43 5.56 -4.78
C ALA A 84 -11.90 5.24 -5.07
N ALA A 85 -12.16 4.15 -5.74
CA ALA A 85 -13.50 3.67 -6.00
C ALA A 85 -13.53 2.14 -5.85
N GLY A 86 -14.60 1.63 -5.25
CA GLY A 86 -14.80 0.20 -5.12
C GLY A 86 -16.27 -0.17 -5.24
N SER A 87 -16.54 -1.31 -5.86
CA SER A 87 -17.89 -1.84 -6.05
C SER A 87 -18.54 -2.35 -4.76
N GLY A 88 -17.75 -2.49 -3.69
CA GLY A 88 -18.15 -3.27 -2.52
C GLY A 88 -18.16 -4.78 -2.82
N ILE A 89 -18.64 -5.58 -1.87
CA ILE A 89 -18.89 -7.01 -2.11
C ILE A 89 -20.28 -7.14 -2.75
N LEU A 90 -20.30 -7.49 -4.03
CA LEU A 90 -21.53 -7.74 -4.77
C LEU A 90 -22.25 -8.99 -4.23
N LYS A 91 -23.53 -9.16 -4.57
CA LYS A 91 -24.34 -10.33 -4.16
C LYS A 91 -23.74 -11.68 -4.61
N ASN A 92 -22.92 -11.66 -5.65
CA ASN A 92 -22.20 -12.84 -6.16
C ASN A 92 -20.81 -13.03 -5.51
N GLY A 93 -20.48 -12.26 -4.46
CA GLY A 93 -19.20 -12.33 -3.77
C GLY A 93 -18.03 -11.64 -4.46
N LEU A 94 -18.20 -11.10 -5.67
CA LEU A 94 -17.14 -10.33 -6.33
C LEU A 94 -16.97 -8.95 -5.70
N SER A 95 -15.75 -8.45 -5.70
CA SER A 95 -15.42 -7.09 -5.31
C SER A 95 -14.30 -6.55 -6.18
N LEU A 96 -14.51 -5.36 -6.72
CA LEU A 96 -13.57 -4.61 -7.52
C LEU A 96 -13.19 -3.34 -6.77
N ASP A 97 -11.90 -3.07 -6.70
CA ASP A 97 -11.31 -1.92 -6.01
C ASP A 97 -10.26 -1.30 -6.93
N ALA A 98 -10.32 0.02 -7.12
CA ALA A 98 -9.34 0.76 -7.89
C ALA A 98 -8.99 2.04 -7.15
N ARG A 99 -7.70 2.35 -7.08
CA ARG A 99 -7.18 3.60 -6.52
C ARG A 99 -6.15 4.18 -7.46
N TYR A 100 -6.28 5.46 -7.72
CA TYR A 100 -5.32 6.24 -8.47
C TYR A 100 -4.89 7.42 -7.61
N SER A 101 -3.60 7.69 -7.57
CA SER A 101 -3.08 8.87 -6.90
C SER A 101 -2.01 9.56 -7.73
N ARG A 102 -1.94 10.87 -7.58
CA ARG A 102 -0.93 11.71 -8.20
C ARG A 102 -0.44 12.75 -7.21
N ASN A 103 0.88 12.76 -7.01
CA ASN A 103 1.57 13.66 -6.11
C ASN A 103 2.58 14.47 -6.91
N THR A 104 2.41 15.79 -6.92
CA THR A 104 3.29 16.75 -7.59
C THR A 104 3.83 17.76 -6.57
N GLY A 105 5.05 18.27 -6.72
CA GLY A 105 5.55 19.36 -5.90
C GLY A 105 6.95 19.82 -6.30
N ASP A 106 7.31 21.06 -5.96
CA ASP A 106 8.60 21.65 -6.33
C ASP A 106 9.73 21.19 -5.41
N GLY A 107 9.37 20.64 -4.24
CA GLY A 107 10.31 20.16 -3.23
C GLY A 107 10.94 21.29 -2.41
N TYR A 108 11.39 20.94 -1.20
CA TYR A 108 12.06 21.90 -0.31
C TYR A 108 13.46 22.30 -0.81
N ILE A 109 14.15 21.37 -1.46
CA ILE A 109 15.53 21.52 -1.92
C ILE A 109 15.53 21.76 -3.43
N ARG A 110 16.49 22.54 -3.92
CA ARG A 110 16.70 22.80 -5.35
C ARG A 110 16.88 21.49 -6.11
N ASN A 111 16.12 21.30 -7.20
CA ASN A 111 16.00 20.05 -7.97
C ASN A 111 15.36 18.87 -7.21
N GLY A 112 14.61 19.13 -6.13
CA GLY A 112 13.85 18.13 -5.38
C GLY A 112 12.41 17.97 -5.85
N PHE A 113 12.12 18.25 -7.13
CA PHE A 113 10.76 18.17 -7.65
C PHE A 113 10.25 16.73 -7.60
N VAL A 114 8.96 16.59 -7.32
CA VAL A 114 8.25 15.32 -7.21
C VAL A 114 7.15 15.34 -8.26
N ASP A 115 7.12 14.34 -9.14
CA ASP A 115 5.97 14.01 -9.97
C ASP A 115 5.82 12.48 -9.97
N HIS A 116 4.87 12.02 -9.18
CA HIS A 116 4.62 10.60 -9.01
C HIS A 116 3.14 10.31 -9.25
N SER A 117 2.88 9.30 -10.08
CA SER A 117 1.56 8.74 -10.28
C SER A 117 1.57 7.28 -9.87
N ASN A 118 0.59 6.88 -9.08
CA ASN A 118 0.41 5.51 -8.66
C ASN A 118 -0.99 5.01 -9.06
N LEU A 119 -1.06 3.76 -9.50
CA LEU A 119 -2.30 3.10 -9.85
C LEU A 119 -2.32 1.73 -9.18
N TYR A 120 -3.37 1.51 -8.41
CA TYR A 120 -3.64 0.25 -7.72
C TYR A 120 -5.00 -0.26 -8.18
N ALA A 121 -5.09 -1.53 -8.55
CA ALA A 121 -6.34 -2.17 -8.89
C ALA A 121 -6.36 -3.57 -8.30
N ALA A 122 -7.45 -3.93 -7.63
CA ALA A 122 -7.63 -5.23 -7.03
C ALA A 122 -9.00 -5.82 -7.38
N LEU A 123 -9.01 -7.11 -7.69
CA LEU A 123 -10.19 -7.94 -7.85
C LEU A 123 -10.17 -9.00 -6.76
N SER A 124 -11.25 -9.08 -5.99
CA SER A 124 -11.44 -10.08 -4.94
C SER A 124 -12.72 -10.87 -5.16
N HIS A 125 -12.71 -12.16 -4.89
CA HIS A 125 -13.88 -13.03 -4.91
C HIS A 125 -14.03 -13.71 -3.56
N TYR A 126 -15.16 -13.45 -2.90
CA TYR A 126 -15.54 -13.98 -1.61
C TYR A 126 -16.57 -15.10 -1.81
N THR A 127 -16.20 -16.32 -1.44
CA THR A 127 -17.09 -17.49 -1.32
C THR A 127 -17.20 -17.85 0.16
N ASP A 128 -18.18 -18.67 0.56
CA ASP A 128 -18.45 -19.04 1.96
C ASP A 128 -17.20 -19.48 2.75
N ASN A 129 -16.25 -20.16 2.08
CA ASN A 129 -15.01 -20.67 2.69
C ASN A 129 -13.72 -20.19 2.01
N GLN A 130 -13.78 -19.34 0.97
CA GLN A 130 -12.61 -19.00 0.17
C GLN A 130 -12.56 -17.51 -0.17
N LEU A 131 -11.36 -16.93 -0.11
CA LEU A 131 -11.07 -15.59 -0.58
C LEU A 131 -9.96 -15.66 -1.63
N LEU A 132 -10.30 -15.34 -2.87
CA LEU A 132 -9.32 -15.14 -3.94
C LEU A 132 -9.13 -13.65 -4.13
N ARG A 133 -7.89 -13.16 -4.03
CA ARG A 133 -7.56 -11.74 -4.24
C ARG A 133 -6.42 -11.63 -5.25
N LEU A 134 -6.66 -10.80 -6.26
CA LEU A 134 -5.70 -10.39 -7.28
C LEU A 134 -5.53 -8.88 -7.13
N SER A 135 -4.29 -8.38 -7.06
CA SER A 135 -3.98 -6.95 -6.88
C SER A 135 -2.64 -6.57 -7.47
#